data_AF-A0A6P8UZM2-F1
#
_entry.id   AF-A0A6P8UZM2-F1
#
_cell.length_a   1.000
_cell.length_b   1.000
_cell.length_c   1.000
_cell.angle_alpha   90.00
_cell.angle_beta   90.00
_cell.angle_gamma   90.00
#
_symmetry.space_group_name_H-M   'P 1'
#
loop_
_entity.id
_entity.type
_entity.pdbx_description
1 polymer ?
#
loop_
_entity_poly.entity_id
_entity_poly.type
_entity_poly.pdbx_seq_one_letter_code
_entity_poly.pdbx_strand_id
1 'polypeptide(L)'
;MTQESVPVIFENLSKVRMTYRAGLRSVAFVWMGVLMQGLDAGRAPKKHSAVSCRPKELTALTKTLVVASLKLFDKDNGEPLGIWAPGFPELQVEKDSPPQGSKVQCSLLFMAQGLKKVLEDQRDNLNPNSVELHKKLGSTVSNVNLLAACAKHTLGGECSLKPPPPQMPKDAFKKKQWSHTLLMTARAYLDWLELKFGQQSSKVKGKKMIQHKALQKKPTPQKYLEGSGYLL
;
A
#
# COMPACT_ATOMS: atom_id res chain seq x y z
N MET A 1 -70.81 -36.39 -28.26
CA MET A 1 -71.16 -35.37 -27.26
C MET A 1 -69.85 -34.81 -26.71
N THR A 2 -69.07 -34.00 -27.44
CA THR A 2 -69.15 -32.52 -27.65
C THR A 2 -69.30 -31.76 -26.33
N GLN A 3 -68.30 -31.01 -25.87
CA GLN A 3 -67.88 -29.64 -26.27
C GLN A 3 -66.44 -29.39 -25.74
N GLU A 4 -65.41 -28.93 -26.47
CA GLU A 4 -65.12 -27.58 -27.01
C GLU A 4 -65.37 -26.44 -25.98
N SER A 5 -64.56 -25.40 -25.77
CA SER A 5 -63.30 -24.87 -26.30
C SER A 5 -63.02 -23.52 -25.61
N VAL A 6 -61.75 -23.25 -25.20
CA VAL A 6 -61.00 -21.98 -25.45
C VAL A 6 -61.37 -20.70 -24.64
N PRO A 7 -60.41 -19.77 -24.38
CA PRO A 7 -60.38 -18.85 -23.25
C PRO A 7 -60.94 -17.46 -23.56
N VAL A 8 -61.23 -16.68 -22.51
CA VAL A 8 -61.67 -15.28 -22.65
C VAL A 8 -60.48 -14.35 -22.42
N ILE A 9 -59.99 -13.77 -23.52
CA ILE A 9 -59.37 -12.45 -23.55
C ILE A 9 -60.52 -11.44 -23.73
N PHE A 10 -60.53 -10.37 -22.92
CA PHE A 10 -61.20 -9.13 -23.30
C PHE A 10 -60.25 -7.96 -23.07
N GLU A 11 -59.97 -7.28 -24.18
CA GLU A 11 -59.23 -6.04 -24.26
C GLU A 11 -60.07 -4.84 -23.80
N ASN A 12 -59.33 -3.84 -23.30
CA ASN A 12 -59.42 -2.40 -23.63
C ASN A 12 -60.45 -1.44 -23.00
N LEU A 13 -59.83 -0.41 -22.39
CA LEU A 13 -60.09 1.04 -22.50
C LEU A 13 -61.20 1.68 -21.65
N SER A 14 -60.76 2.33 -20.57
CA SER A 14 -61.20 3.69 -20.26
C SER A 14 -60.14 4.50 -19.50
N LYS A 15 -59.33 5.19 -20.30
CA LYS A 15 -58.75 6.53 -20.10
C LYS A 15 -59.32 7.33 -18.91
N VAL A 16 -58.49 7.61 -17.90
CA VAL A 16 -58.62 8.81 -17.06
C VAL A 16 -57.25 9.51 -16.96
N ARG A 17 -57.29 10.81 -17.22
CA ARG A 17 -56.17 11.74 -17.40
C ARG A 17 -55.84 12.42 -16.07
N MET A 18 -54.53 12.45 -15.78
CA MET A 18 -53.74 13.27 -14.85
C MET A 18 -54.40 14.30 -13.92
N THR A 19 -53.97 14.24 -12.66
CA THR A 19 -53.60 15.44 -11.86
C THR A 19 -52.32 15.16 -11.06
N TYR A 20 -51.29 15.96 -11.31
CA TYR A 20 -50.02 16.02 -10.59
C TYR A 20 -50.18 16.62 -9.19
N ARG A 21 -49.50 16.05 -8.18
CA ARG A 21 -48.95 16.73 -6.99
C ARG A 21 -47.91 15.78 -6.37
N ALA A 22 -46.64 15.93 -6.74
CA ALA A 22 -45.63 16.70 -6.00
C ALA A 22 -45.35 16.14 -4.59
N GLY A 23 -44.29 15.35 -4.48
CA GLY A 23 -43.78 14.83 -3.20
C GLY A 23 -42.41 14.15 -3.29
N LEU A 24 -41.61 14.45 -4.32
CA LEU A 24 -40.19 14.04 -4.35
C LEU A 24 -39.44 15.00 -3.43
N ARG A 25 -39.29 14.65 -2.15
CA ARG A 25 -38.41 15.38 -1.22
C ARG A 25 -36.96 15.06 -1.57
N SER A 26 -36.46 15.83 -2.52
CA SER A 26 -35.05 16.04 -2.82
C SER A 26 -34.35 16.57 -1.57
N VAL A 27 -33.65 15.71 -0.83
CA VAL A 27 -32.70 16.17 0.18
C VAL A 27 -31.42 16.53 -0.55
N ALA A 28 -31.39 17.75 -1.09
CA ALA A 28 -30.15 18.39 -1.51
C ALA A 28 -29.32 18.63 -0.25
N PHE A 29 -28.25 17.85 -0.07
CA PHE A 29 -27.22 18.14 0.93
C PHE A 29 -26.48 19.42 0.49
N VAL A 30 -26.96 20.56 0.97
CA VAL A 30 -26.25 21.83 0.94
C VAL A 30 -25.14 21.76 1.98
N TRP A 31 -23.95 21.33 1.57
CA TRP A 31 -22.69 21.57 2.29
C TRP A 31 -21.72 22.38 1.42
N MET A 32 -22.21 23.50 0.89
CA MET A 32 -21.37 24.56 0.35
C MET A 32 -21.56 25.78 1.26
N GLY A 33 -20.69 25.90 2.27
CA GLY A 33 -20.84 26.99 3.22
C GLY A 33 -19.89 27.03 4.42
N VAL A 34 -18.68 26.47 4.35
CA VAL A 34 -17.59 26.88 5.27
C VAL A 34 -16.26 26.83 4.52
N LEU A 35 -16.07 27.75 3.56
CA LEU A 35 -14.77 27.92 2.91
C LEU A 35 -14.27 29.37 2.86
N MET A 36 -14.98 30.36 3.38
CA MET A 36 -14.53 31.76 3.31
C MET A 36 -14.85 32.57 4.57
N GLN A 37 -14.38 32.11 5.73
CA GLN A 37 -14.20 32.97 6.91
C GLN A 37 -12.82 32.70 7.50
N GLY A 38 -11.81 33.34 6.91
CA GLY A 38 -10.42 33.24 7.34
C GLY A 38 -9.44 33.90 6.37
N LEU A 39 -9.89 34.91 5.61
CA LEU A 39 -9.05 35.77 4.81
C LEU A 39 -8.91 37.14 5.51
N ASP A 40 -8.53 37.14 6.78
CA ASP A 40 -7.79 38.27 7.37
C ASP A 40 -7.27 37.93 8.76
N ALA A 41 -6.06 37.35 8.78
CA ALA A 41 -5.12 37.44 9.88
C ALA A 41 -3.81 36.84 9.37
N GLY A 42 -2.79 37.68 9.21
CA GLY A 42 -1.44 37.26 8.84
C GLY A 42 -0.92 36.18 9.80
N ARG A 43 -1.10 34.91 9.42
CA ARG A 43 -0.40 33.76 9.98
C ARG A 43 0.21 33.02 8.81
N ALA A 44 1.54 33.02 8.80
CA ALA A 44 2.35 32.20 7.90
C ALA A 44 1.75 30.78 7.81
N PRO A 45 1.73 30.16 6.63
CA PRO A 45 1.19 28.82 6.49
C PRO A 45 1.94 27.90 7.45
N LYS A 46 1.27 27.50 8.54
CA LYS A 46 1.77 26.43 9.40
C LYS A 46 1.85 25.22 8.50
N LYS A 47 3.07 24.85 8.11
CA LYS A 47 3.35 23.58 7.44
C LYS A 47 2.62 22.51 8.23
N HIS A 48 1.54 21.97 7.68
CA HIS A 48 0.94 20.78 8.23
C HIS A 48 2.08 19.78 8.37
N SER A 49 2.32 19.34 9.60
CA SER A 49 3.25 18.26 9.89
C SER A 49 2.83 17.09 9.01
N ALA A 50 3.52 16.90 7.89
CA ALA A 50 3.35 15.73 7.06
C ALA A 50 3.45 14.53 7.98
N VAL A 51 2.45 13.64 7.98
CA VAL A 51 2.52 12.38 8.69
C VAL A 51 3.84 11.73 8.26
N SER A 52 4.79 11.69 9.18
CA SER A 52 6.16 11.30 8.85
C SER A 52 6.14 9.82 8.51
N CYS A 53 6.26 9.51 7.22
CA CYS A 53 6.38 8.15 6.74
C CYS A 53 7.61 7.49 7.40
N ARG A 54 7.36 6.36 8.07
CA ARG A 54 8.36 5.54 8.74
C ARG A 54 8.53 4.23 7.97
N PRO A 55 9.34 4.21 6.90
CA PRO A 55 9.33 3.13 5.93
C PRO A 55 9.81 1.81 6.52
N LYS A 56 10.74 1.83 7.49
CA LYS A 56 11.21 0.61 8.16
C LYS A 56 10.09 -0.04 8.98
N GLU A 57 9.46 0.72 9.87
CA GLU A 57 8.37 0.25 10.72
C GLU A 57 7.18 -0.23 9.89
N LEU A 58 6.84 0.50 8.82
CA LEU A 58 5.76 0.10 7.92
C LEU A 58 6.10 -1.16 7.12
N THR A 59 7.37 -1.36 6.73
CA THR A 59 7.83 -2.60 6.10
C THR A 59 7.70 -3.78 7.06
N ALA A 60 8.15 -3.61 8.32
CA ALA A 60 8.05 -4.64 9.36
C ALA A 60 6.59 -5.02 9.68
N LEU A 61 5.69 -4.03 9.74
CA LEU A 61 4.26 -4.25 9.90
C LEU A 61 3.68 -5.03 8.71
N THR A 62 3.99 -4.59 7.49
CA THR A 62 3.53 -5.25 6.26
C THR A 62 4.02 -6.70 6.21
N LYS A 63 5.28 -6.95 6.59
CA LYS A 63 5.85 -8.30 6.69
C LYS A 63 5.08 -9.18 7.68
N THR A 64 4.78 -8.64 8.86
CA THR A 64 4.02 -9.38 9.89
C THR A 64 2.63 -9.78 9.36
N LEU A 65 1.99 -8.91 8.59
CA LEU A 65 0.70 -9.21 7.94
C LEU A 65 0.83 -10.26 6.84
N VAL A 66 1.88 -10.23 6.02
CA VAL A 66 2.17 -11.28 5.02
C VAL A 66 2.40 -12.63 5.72
N VAL A 67 3.20 -12.68 6.78
CA VAL A 67 3.45 -13.91 7.56
C VAL A 67 2.16 -14.46 8.16
N ALA A 68 1.33 -13.60 8.73
CA ALA A 68 0.04 -14.02 9.26
C ALA A 68 -0.94 -14.49 8.17
N SER A 69 -0.91 -13.85 6.99
CA SER A 69 -1.70 -14.28 5.83
C SER A 69 -1.25 -15.65 5.34
N LEU A 70 0.06 -15.88 5.24
CA LEU A 70 0.66 -17.15 4.85
C LEU A 70 0.26 -18.27 5.82
N LYS A 71 0.40 -18.05 7.13
CA LYS A 71 0.01 -19.05 8.14
C LYS A 71 -1.47 -19.45 8.05
N LEU A 72 -2.36 -18.49 7.86
CA LEU A 72 -3.79 -18.77 7.67
C LEU A 72 -4.06 -19.47 6.34
N PHE A 73 -3.38 -19.03 5.28
CA PHE A 73 -3.48 -19.63 3.95
C PHE A 73 -3.08 -21.11 4.00
N ASP A 74 -1.95 -21.43 4.61
CA ASP A 74 -1.43 -22.79 4.73
C ASP A 74 -2.34 -23.67 5.58
N LYS A 75 -2.90 -23.12 6.67
CA LYS A 75 -3.92 -23.79 7.49
C LYS A 75 -5.15 -24.18 6.67
N ASP A 76 -5.65 -23.28 5.84
CA ASP A 76 -6.90 -23.49 5.09
C ASP A 76 -6.70 -24.34 3.83
N ASN A 77 -5.49 -24.34 3.26
CA ASN A 77 -5.21 -25.03 1.99
C ASN A 77 -4.47 -26.36 2.15
N GLY A 78 -3.93 -26.63 3.35
CA GLY A 78 -3.13 -27.80 3.70
C GLY A 78 -1.65 -27.63 3.34
N GLU A 79 -0.75 -28.23 4.14
CA GLU A 79 0.70 -28.29 3.87
C GLU A 79 1.17 -29.73 3.61
N PRO A 80 2.22 -29.95 2.79
CA PRO A 80 2.98 -28.97 2.01
C PRO A 80 2.42 -28.75 0.59
N LEU A 81 2.36 -27.49 0.14
CA LEU A 81 1.90 -27.15 -1.22
C LEU A 81 3.03 -27.20 -2.26
N GLY A 82 4.28 -27.01 -1.83
CA GLY A 82 5.42 -26.89 -2.74
C GLY A 82 5.51 -25.50 -3.40
N ILE A 83 6.44 -25.36 -4.34
CA ILE A 83 6.76 -24.08 -4.99
C ILE A 83 6.23 -24.05 -6.42
N TRP A 84 5.69 -22.91 -6.82
CA TRP A 84 5.30 -22.60 -8.19
C TRP A 84 6.51 -22.12 -9.01
N ALA A 85 6.86 -22.86 -10.07
CA ALA A 85 7.85 -22.42 -11.05
C ALA A 85 7.17 -21.63 -12.19
N PRO A 86 7.77 -20.54 -12.70
CA PRO A 86 9.12 -20.05 -12.45
C PRO A 86 9.27 -19.11 -11.22
N GLY A 87 8.22 -18.94 -10.43
CA GLY A 87 8.18 -17.97 -9.32
C GLY A 87 7.86 -16.55 -9.81
N PHE A 88 8.36 -15.55 -9.08
CA PHE A 88 8.01 -14.13 -9.28
C PHE A 88 9.26 -13.24 -9.39
N PRO A 89 9.85 -13.08 -10.60
CA PRO A 89 11.06 -12.29 -10.84
C PRO A 89 10.96 -10.83 -10.37
N GLU A 90 9.76 -10.24 -10.39
CA GLU A 90 9.48 -8.87 -9.95
C GLU A 90 9.77 -8.67 -8.46
N LEU A 91 9.78 -9.75 -7.67
CA LEU A 91 10.06 -9.76 -6.24
C LEU A 91 11.45 -10.35 -5.93
N GLN A 92 12.22 -10.74 -6.94
CA GLN A 92 13.59 -11.20 -6.75
C GLN A 92 14.54 -10.02 -6.61
N VAL A 93 15.40 -10.12 -5.60
CA VAL A 93 16.35 -9.05 -5.23
C VAL A 93 17.70 -9.67 -4.88
N GLU A 94 18.77 -9.01 -5.34
CA GLU A 94 20.12 -9.30 -4.88
C GLU A 94 20.29 -8.75 -3.46
N LYS A 95 20.76 -9.60 -2.55
CA LYS A 95 20.83 -9.31 -1.11
C LYS A 95 21.54 -7.99 -0.79
N ASP A 96 22.62 -7.69 -1.50
CA ASP A 96 23.47 -6.52 -1.24
C ASP A 96 23.15 -5.29 -2.09
N SER A 97 22.33 -5.45 -3.14
CA SER A 97 21.93 -4.33 -4.01
C SER A 97 21.23 -3.19 -3.23
N PRO A 98 21.51 -1.92 -3.54
CA PRO A 98 20.79 -0.79 -2.95
C PRO A 98 19.34 -0.74 -3.49
N PRO A 99 18.37 -0.27 -2.68
CA PRO A 99 16.99 -0.16 -3.15
C PRO A 99 16.88 0.96 -4.19
N GLN A 100 16.51 0.60 -5.42
CA GLN A 100 16.18 1.57 -6.47
C GLN A 100 14.68 1.91 -6.40
N GLY A 101 14.36 3.19 -6.22
CA GLY A 101 12.98 3.65 -5.98
C GLY A 101 11.97 3.14 -7.02
N SER A 102 12.25 3.28 -8.31
CA SER A 102 11.37 2.80 -9.40
C SER A 102 11.14 1.29 -9.34
N LYS A 103 12.20 0.50 -9.14
CA LYS A 103 12.10 -0.97 -8.99
C LYS A 103 11.25 -1.33 -7.77
N VAL A 104 11.47 -0.66 -6.63
CA VAL A 104 10.67 -0.87 -5.41
C VAL A 104 9.20 -0.57 -5.65
N GLN A 105 8.88 0.52 -6.35
CA GLN A 105 7.50 0.85 -6.71
C GLN A 105 6.87 -0.24 -7.60
N CYS A 106 7.59 -0.75 -8.59
CA CYS A 106 7.07 -1.84 -9.44
C CYS A 106 6.86 -3.14 -8.67
N SER A 107 7.81 -3.53 -7.82
CA SER A 107 7.70 -4.74 -6.99
C SER A 107 6.52 -4.66 -6.01
N LEU A 108 6.32 -3.53 -5.33
CA LEU A 108 5.19 -3.34 -4.41
C LEU A 108 3.86 -3.31 -5.14
N LEU A 109 3.80 -2.70 -6.34
CA LEU A 109 2.60 -2.73 -7.18
C LEU A 109 2.26 -4.16 -7.61
N PHE A 110 3.26 -4.92 -8.09
CA PHE A 110 3.11 -6.32 -8.47
C PHE A 110 2.62 -7.18 -7.29
N MET A 111 3.23 -7.00 -6.12
CA MET A 111 2.83 -7.68 -4.88
C MET A 111 1.37 -7.38 -4.53
N ALA A 112 0.95 -6.12 -4.57
CA ALA A 112 -0.43 -5.73 -4.29
C ALA A 112 -1.43 -6.35 -5.29
N GLN A 113 -1.08 -6.40 -6.58
CA GLN A 113 -1.90 -7.03 -7.61
C GLN A 113 -2.02 -8.55 -7.38
N GLY A 114 -0.90 -9.23 -7.11
CA GLY A 114 -0.90 -10.66 -6.85
C GLY A 114 -1.68 -11.02 -5.59
N LEU A 115 -1.50 -10.28 -4.49
CA LEU A 115 -2.24 -10.51 -3.24
C LEU A 115 -3.75 -10.30 -3.40
N LYS A 116 -4.18 -9.35 -4.26
CA LYS A 116 -5.60 -9.22 -4.63
C LYS A 116 -6.11 -10.46 -5.33
N LYS A 117 -5.32 -11.05 -6.24
CA LYS A 117 -5.68 -12.31 -6.91
C LYS A 117 -5.79 -13.48 -5.93
N VAL A 118 -4.87 -13.58 -4.96
CA VAL A 118 -4.98 -14.56 -3.87
C VAL A 118 -6.27 -14.36 -3.09
N LEU A 119 -6.58 -13.12 -2.69
CA LEU A 119 -7.81 -12.81 -1.96
C LEU A 119 -9.07 -13.17 -2.76
N GLU A 120 -9.15 -12.77 -4.03
CA GLU A 120 -10.26 -13.11 -4.93
C GLU A 120 -10.43 -14.63 -5.02
N ASP A 121 -9.35 -15.38 -5.28
CA ASP A 121 -9.43 -16.83 -5.43
C ASP A 121 -9.78 -17.56 -4.13
N GLN A 122 -9.24 -17.12 -2.99
CA GLN A 122 -9.58 -17.70 -1.69
C GLN A 122 -11.02 -17.40 -1.29
N ARG A 123 -11.54 -16.21 -1.58
CA ARG A 123 -12.90 -15.81 -1.24
C ARG A 123 -13.94 -16.41 -2.16
N ASP A 124 -13.65 -16.45 -3.46
CA ASP A 124 -14.68 -16.77 -4.46
C ASP A 124 -14.60 -18.24 -4.89
N ASN A 125 -13.48 -18.94 -4.66
CA ASN A 125 -13.28 -20.33 -5.11
C ASN A 125 -12.84 -21.30 -4.01
N LEU A 126 -11.63 -21.12 -3.44
CA LEU A 126 -10.97 -22.18 -2.67
C LEU A 126 -11.48 -22.31 -1.24
N ASN A 127 -11.68 -21.19 -0.53
CA ASN A 127 -12.04 -21.17 0.89
C ASN A 127 -13.05 -20.05 1.19
N PRO A 128 -14.27 -20.10 0.60
CA PRO A 128 -15.24 -19.00 0.69
C PRO A 128 -15.72 -18.69 2.11
N ASN A 129 -15.57 -19.63 3.03
CA ASN A 129 -15.97 -19.46 4.43
C ASN A 129 -14.80 -19.00 5.34
N SER A 130 -13.59 -18.83 4.81
CA SER A 130 -12.43 -18.41 5.61
C SER A 130 -12.34 -16.89 5.80
N VAL A 131 -13.28 -16.37 6.59
CA VAL A 131 -13.42 -14.93 6.86
C VAL A 131 -12.14 -14.33 7.44
N GLU A 132 -11.44 -15.07 8.32
CA GLU A 132 -10.20 -14.60 8.95
C GLU A 132 -9.08 -14.42 7.91
N LEU A 133 -8.90 -15.39 7.02
CA LEU A 133 -7.93 -15.31 5.93
C LEU A 133 -8.24 -14.13 5.02
N HIS A 134 -9.51 -13.96 4.62
CA HIS A 134 -9.90 -12.87 3.72
C HIS A 134 -9.63 -11.50 4.33
N LYS A 135 -10.00 -11.31 5.61
CA LYS A 135 -9.73 -10.07 6.34
C LYS A 135 -8.24 -9.80 6.44
N LYS A 136 -7.44 -10.84 6.72
CA LYS A 136 -5.98 -10.70 6.83
C LYS A 136 -5.37 -10.34 5.48
N LEU A 137 -5.71 -11.04 4.40
CA LEU A 137 -5.25 -10.73 3.04
C LEU A 137 -5.63 -9.31 2.61
N GLY A 138 -6.87 -8.88 2.87
CA GLY A 138 -7.31 -7.50 2.59
C GLY A 138 -6.52 -6.44 3.36
N SER A 139 -6.21 -6.72 4.63
CA SER A 139 -5.36 -5.85 5.46
C SER A 139 -3.92 -5.80 4.92
N THR A 140 -3.40 -6.94 4.46
CA THR A 140 -2.07 -7.05 3.84
C THR A 140 -2.00 -6.23 2.55
N VAL A 141 -2.97 -6.37 1.64
CA VAL A 141 -3.05 -5.57 0.41
C VAL A 141 -3.05 -4.07 0.72
N SER A 142 -3.85 -3.65 1.72
CA SER A 142 -3.93 -2.24 2.12
C SER A 142 -2.59 -1.72 2.65
N ASN A 143 -1.90 -2.51 3.46
CA ASN A 143 -0.58 -2.14 3.99
C ASN A 143 0.51 -2.10 2.91
N VAL A 144 0.48 -3.01 1.93
CA VAL A 144 1.42 -2.94 0.79
C VAL A 144 1.23 -1.65 0.00
N ASN A 145 -0.02 -1.20 -0.24
CA ASN A 145 -0.28 0.07 -0.91
C ASN A 145 0.19 1.28 -0.07
N LEU A 146 -0.02 1.25 1.24
CA LEU A 146 0.48 2.29 2.14
C LEU A 146 2.02 2.31 2.16
N LEU A 147 2.65 1.14 2.15
CA LEU A 147 4.10 0.98 2.05
C LEU A 147 4.62 1.53 0.72
N ALA A 148 3.93 1.31 -0.39
CA ALA A 148 4.32 1.87 -1.69
C ALA A 148 4.31 3.40 -1.66
N ALA A 149 3.25 4.01 -1.11
CA ALA A 149 3.16 5.46 -0.96
C ALA A 149 4.28 6.02 -0.04
N CYS A 150 4.55 5.35 1.07
CA CYS A 150 5.62 5.72 1.98
C CYS A 150 7.01 5.56 1.32
N ALA A 151 7.27 4.45 0.65
CA ALA A 151 8.51 4.19 -0.07
C ALA A 151 8.72 5.20 -1.20
N LYS A 152 7.67 5.65 -1.89
CA LYS A 152 7.76 6.71 -2.91
C LYS A 152 8.21 8.03 -2.30
N HIS A 153 7.69 8.40 -1.14
CA HIS A 153 8.12 9.59 -0.42
C HIS A 153 9.58 9.48 0.07
N THR A 154 10.05 8.29 0.46
CA THR A 154 11.42 8.08 0.96
C THR A 154 12.47 7.91 -0.14
N LEU A 155 12.20 7.05 -1.13
CA LEU A 155 13.15 6.64 -2.16
C LEU A 155 12.96 7.39 -3.49
N GLY A 156 11.83 8.07 -3.65
CA GLY A 156 11.42 8.63 -4.94
C GLY A 156 11.12 7.55 -5.98
N GLY A 157 11.05 7.98 -7.24
CA GLY A 157 10.79 7.12 -8.38
C GLY A 157 9.32 6.79 -8.59
N GLU A 158 9.04 6.30 -9.79
CA GLU A 158 7.74 5.81 -10.21
C GLU A 158 7.93 4.47 -10.91
N CYS A 159 6.88 3.65 -10.93
CA CYS A 159 6.86 2.48 -11.81
C CYS A 159 6.40 2.90 -13.21
N SER A 160 7.34 3.34 -14.05
CA SER A 160 7.05 3.89 -15.39
C SER A 160 6.35 2.87 -16.30
N LEU A 161 6.79 1.61 -16.23
CA LEU A 161 6.15 0.48 -16.90
C LEU A 161 5.51 -0.40 -15.84
N LYS A 162 4.20 -0.20 -15.61
CA LYS A 162 3.45 -1.00 -14.64
C LYS A 162 3.53 -2.47 -15.07
N PRO A 163 4.01 -3.38 -14.20
CA PRO A 163 4.02 -4.79 -14.53
C PRO A 163 2.59 -5.26 -14.78
N PRO A 164 2.38 -6.21 -15.71
CA PRO A 164 1.09 -6.85 -15.83
C PRO A 164 0.73 -7.52 -14.51
N PRO A 165 -0.56 -7.56 -14.13
CA PRO A 165 -0.99 -8.36 -13.00
C PRO A 165 -0.53 -9.81 -13.17
N PRO A 166 0.02 -10.45 -12.13
CA PRO A 166 0.57 -11.78 -12.29
C PRO A 166 -0.54 -12.80 -12.60
N GLN A 167 -0.28 -13.65 -13.58
CA GLN A 167 -1.28 -14.58 -14.08
C GLN A 167 -1.37 -15.80 -13.16
N MET A 168 -2.53 -15.94 -12.51
CA MET A 168 -2.83 -17.11 -11.70
C MET A 168 -3.22 -18.30 -12.61
N PRO A 169 -2.73 -19.52 -12.34
CA PRO A 169 -3.10 -20.71 -13.10
C PRO A 169 -4.58 -21.09 -12.90
N LYS A 170 -5.10 -21.94 -13.77
CA LYS A 170 -6.51 -22.39 -13.71
C LYS A 170 -6.73 -23.54 -12.73
N ASP A 171 -5.81 -24.50 -12.70
CA ASP A 171 -5.91 -25.69 -11.87
C ASP A 171 -5.87 -25.36 -10.38
N ALA A 172 -6.75 -25.97 -9.58
CA ALA A 172 -6.93 -25.65 -8.17
C ALA A 172 -5.66 -25.89 -7.34
N PHE A 173 -4.95 -26.99 -7.60
CA PHE A 173 -3.70 -27.28 -6.90
C PHE A 173 -2.62 -26.28 -7.29
N LYS A 174 -2.47 -26.00 -8.60
CA LYS A 174 -1.54 -24.97 -9.10
C LYS A 174 -1.84 -23.57 -8.54
N LYS A 175 -3.12 -23.21 -8.36
CA LYS A 175 -3.52 -21.94 -7.72
C LYS A 175 -3.03 -21.85 -6.28
N LYS A 176 -3.12 -22.96 -5.53
CA LYS A 176 -2.58 -23.05 -4.17
C LYS A 176 -1.07 -22.85 -4.16
N GLN A 177 -0.34 -23.57 -5.02
CA GLN A 177 1.11 -23.44 -5.16
C GLN A 177 1.54 -22.01 -5.52
N TRP A 178 0.86 -21.42 -6.50
CA TRP A 178 1.11 -20.06 -6.96
C TRP A 178 0.91 -19.05 -5.83
N SER A 179 -0.20 -19.17 -5.09
CA SER A 179 -0.54 -18.25 -4.00
C SER A 179 0.42 -18.37 -2.82
N HIS A 180 0.74 -19.61 -2.41
CA HIS A 180 1.74 -19.89 -1.38
C HIS A 180 3.11 -19.30 -1.76
N THR A 181 3.55 -19.54 -3.00
CA THR A 181 4.83 -19.03 -3.52
C THR A 181 4.87 -17.50 -3.54
N LEU A 182 3.75 -16.85 -3.86
CA LEU A 182 3.67 -15.39 -3.87
C LEU A 182 3.84 -14.84 -2.45
N LEU A 183 3.12 -15.40 -1.47
CA LEU A 183 3.20 -15.00 -0.07
C LEU A 183 4.62 -15.21 0.50
N MET A 184 5.25 -16.33 0.17
CA MET A 184 6.63 -16.63 0.55
C MET A 184 7.63 -15.65 -0.08
N THR A 185 7.50 -15.37 -1.38
CA THR A 185 8.40 -14.44 -2.08
C THR A 185 8.19 -13.01 -1.62
N ALA A 186 6.94 -12.61 -1.34
CA ALA A 186 6.61 -11.31 -0.78
C ALA A 186 7.25 -11.10 0.61
N ARG A 187 7.21 -12.13 1.47
CA ARG A 187 7.91 -12.11 2.76
C ARG A 187 9.41 -11.87 2.58
N ALA A 188 10.07 -12.65 1.72
CA ALA A 188 11.50 -12.53 1.48
C ALA A 188 11.88 -11.14 0.93
N TYR A 189 11.06 -10.59 0.03
CA TYR A 189 11.25 -9.23 -0.49
C TYR A 189 11.15 -8.17 0.62
N LEU A 190 10.15 -8.29 1.52
CA LEU A 190 9.97 -7.36 2.62
C LEU A 190 11.08 -7.47 3.67
N ASP A 191 11.63 -8.66 3.91
CA ASP A 191 12.81 -8.86 4.75
C ASP A 191 14.03 -8.09 4.19
N TRP A 192 14.26 -8.19 2.88
CA TRP A 192 15.31 -7.41 2.21
C TRP A 192 15.05 -5.90 2.33
N LEU A 193 13.83 -5.45 2.05
CA LEU A 193 13.48 -4.03 2.05
C LEU A 193 13.63 -3.40 3.45
N GLU A 194 13.24 -4.12 4.49
CA GLU A 194 13.39 -3.70 5.88
C GLU A 194 14.87 -3.49 6.25
N LEU A 195 15.73 -4.43 5.84
CA LEU A 195 17.18 -4.33 6.04
C LEU A 195 17.75 -3.08 5.37
N LYS A 196 17.34 -2.79 4.13
CA LYS A 196 17.82 -1.62 3.38
C LYS A 196 17.38 -0.30 4.00
N PHE A 197 16.13 -0.18 4.45
CA PHE A 197 15.70 1.00 5.21
C PHE A 197 16.44 1.15 6.54
N GLY A 198 16.73 0.05 7.22
CA GLY A 198 17.58 0.02 8.42
C GLY A 198 18.97 0.60 8.15
N GLN A 199 19.65 0.14 7.11
CA GLN A 199 20.99 0.60 6.72
C GLN A 199 21.02 2.08 6.28
N GLN A 200 19.97 2.58 5.62
CA GLN A 200 19.88 4.01 5.27
C GLN A 200 19.74 4.88 6.54
N SER A 201 18.92 4.45 7.50
CA SER A 201 18.71 5.21 8.74
C SER A 201 19.99 5.35 9.58
N SER A 202 20.85 4.32 9.61
CA SER A 202 22.14 4.36 10.31
C SER A 202 23.15 5.28 9.61
N LYS A 203 23.22 5.26 8.27
CA LYS A 203 24.06 6.17 7.47
C LYS A 203 23.69 7.64 7.69
N VAL A 204 22.40 7.97 7.76
CA VAL A 204 21.94 9.36 8.01
C VAL A 204 22.30 9.82 9.42
N LYS A 205 22.15 8.95 10.44
CA LYS A 205 22.59 9.26 11.81
C LYS A 205 24.10 9.48 11.88
N GLY A 206 24.91 8.67 11.21
CA GLY A 206 26.35 8.84 11.11
C GLY A 206 26.76 10.18 10.48
N LYS A 207 26.12 10.58 9.37
CA LYS A 207 26.38 11.87 8.71
C LYS A 207 26.02 13.07 9.60
N LYS A 208 24.88 13.02 10.31
CA LYS A 208 24.50 14.08 11.27
C LYS A 208 25.51 14.18 12.42
N MET A 209 25.98 13.05 12.95
CA MET A 209 26.95 13.05 14.04
C MET A 209 28.31 13.62 13.60
N ILE A 210 28.74 13.39 12.35
CA ILE A 210 29.94 13.99 11.76
C ILE A 210 29.76 15.50 11.56
N GLN A 211 28.61 15.97 11.06
CA GLN A 211 28.34 17.40 10.91
C GLN A 211 28.29 18.14 12.26
N HIS A 212 27.71 17.52 13.30
CA HIS A 212 27.73 18.10 14.65
C HIS A 212 29.14 18.14 15.27
N LYS A 213 29.99 17.14 14.99
CA LYS A 213 31.41 17.19 15.40
C LYS A 213 32.22 18.23 14.62
N ALA A 214 31.91 18.46 13.34
CA ALA A 214 32.58 19.50 12.54
C ALA A 214 32.18 20.92 12.95
N LEU A 215 30.93 21.14 13.39
CA LEU A 215 30.47 22.43 13.91
C LEU A 215 30.91 22.75 15.35
N GLN A 216 31.47 21.78 16.08
CA GLN A 216 31.96 21.98 17.45
C GLN A 216 33.46 22.31 17.55
N LYS A 217 34.17 22.51 16.43
CA LYS A 217 35.49 23.17 16.47
C LYS A 217 35.28 24.67 16.71
N LYS A 218 35.27 25.07 17.99
CA LYS A 218 35.42 26.48 18.40
C LYS A 218 36.69 27.06 17.76
N PRO A 219 36.69 28.33 17.30
CA PRO A 219 37.92 28.99 16.89
C PRO A 219 38.80 29.18 18.13
N THR A 220 40.01 28.64 18.10
CA THR A 220 41.04 28.92 19.09
C THR A 220 41.37 30.41 19.04
N PRO A 221 41.31 31.17 20.14
CA PRO A 221 41.77 32.55 20.11
C PRO A 221 43.30 32.55 19.97
N GLN A 222 43.81 33.08 18.85
CA GLN A 222 45.22 33.39 18.71
C GLN A 222 45.58 34.44 19.76
N LYS A 223 46.41 34.06 20.74
CA LYS A 223 47.05 35.01 21.65
C LYS A 223 48.11 35.76 20.86
N TYR A 224 47.90 37.05 20.65
CA TYR A 224 48.97 37.97 20.28
C TYR A 224 49.97 38.04 21.43
N LEU A 225 51.25 37.77 21.14
CA LEU A 225 52.36 38.14 22.01
C LEU A 225 52.82 39.53 21.57
N GLU A 226 52.42 40.52 22.36
CA GLU A 226 52.89 41.90 22.26
C GLU A 226 54.33 41.94 22.79
N GLY A 227 55.29 42.17 21.89
CA GLY A 227 56.70 42.28 22.24
C GLY A 227 57.00 43.66 22.84
N SER A 228 57.54 43.68 24.06
CA SER A 228 58.04 44.91 24.68
C SER A 228 59.33 45.34 23.98
N GLY A 229 59.28 46.48 23.29
CA GLY A 229 60.45 47.19 22.78
C GLY A 229 61.29 47.77 23.91
N TYR A 230 62.60 47.74 23.70
CA TYR A 230 63.70 48.07 24.60
C TYR A 230 63.69 49.53 25.10
N LEU A 231 64.04 49.69 26.38
CA LEU A 231 64.66 50.91 26.92
C LEU A 231 66.15 50.92 26.53
N LEU A 232 66.56 51.93 25.78
CA LEU A 232 67.86 52.60 25.88
C LEU A 232 67.63 54.09 25.66
#